data_AF-A0A374UW14-F1
#
_entry.id   AF-A0A374UW14-F1
#
_cell.length_a   1.000
_cell.length_b   1.000
_cell.length_c   1.000
_cell.angle_alpha   90.00
_cell.angle_beta   90.00
_cell.angle_gamma   90.00
#
_symmetry.space_group_name_H-M   'P 1'
#
loop_
_entity.id
_entity.type
_entity.pdbx_description
1 polymer ?
#
loop_
_entity_poly.entity_id
_entity_poly.type
_entity_poly.pdbx_seq_one_letter_code
_entity_poly.pdbx_strand_id
1 'polypeptide(L)' 'MKSKFCPNAELGDFLVLLQETIEVCGVRLTDRAVCRCTGMSSKTYVNLKRASIQTSICTMP' A
#
# COMPACT_ATOMS: atom_id res chain seq x y z
N MET A 1 -9.53 0.68 -24.24
CA MET A 1 -9.66 1.06 -22.82
C MET A 1 -8.43 1.88 -22.40
N LYS A 2 -8.61 3.09 -21.85
CA LYS A 2 -7.48 3.82 -21.24
C LYS A 2 -7.17 3.15 -19.91
N SER A 3 -6.07 2.39 -19.84
CA SER A 3 -5.51 1.95 -18.57
C SER A 3 -5.31 3.21 -17.71
N LYS A 4 -6.01 3.29 -16.58
CA LYS A 4 -5.76 4.35 -15.61
C LYS A 4 -4.37 4.06 -15.06
N PHE A 5 -3.39 4.81 -15.52
CA PHE A 5 -2.04 4.75 -14.98
C PHE A 5 -2.10 5.21 -13.52
N CYS A 6 -2.01 4.26 -12.60
CA CYS A 6 -1.92 4.50 -11.16
C CYS A 6 -0.44 4.41 -10.77
N PRO A 7 0.30 5.53 -10.78
CA PRO A 7 1.70 5.52 -10.42
C PRO A 7 1.88 4.95 -9.00
N ASN A 8 2.85 4.05 -8.85
CA ASN A 8 3.21 3.40 -7.59
C ASN A 8 2.15 2.43 -7.01
N ALA A 9 1.25 1.88 -7.83
CA ALA A 9 0.31 0.85 -7.38
C ALA A 9 1.03 -0.38 -6.78
N GLU A 10 2.07 -0.88 -7.45
CA GLU A 10 2.88 -2.02 -6.97
C GLU A 10 3.56 -1.74 -5.62
N LEU A 11 3.97 -0.49 -5.38
CA LEU A 11 4.50 -0.08 -4.09
C LEU A 11 3.41 -0.12 -3.00
N GLY A 12 2.20 0.29 -3.34
CA GLY A 12 1.02 0.14 -2.47
C GLY A 12 0.77 -1.31 -2.08
N ASP A 13 0.76 -2.22 -3.06
CA ASP A 13 0.60 -3.66 -2.85
C ASP A 13 1.70 -4.24 -1.97
N PHE A 14 2.96 -3.88 -2.25
CA PHE A 14 4.09 -4.32 -1.44
C PHE A 14 3.96 -3.87 0.01
N LEU A 15 3.53 -2.63 0.27
CA LEU A 15 3.36 -2.10 1.62
C LEU A 15 2.23 -2.81 2.39
N VAL A 16 1.14 -3.19 1.71
CA VAL A 16 0.07 -4.00 2.32
C VAL A 16 0.59 -5.39 2.66
N LEU A 17 1.23 -6.07 1.68
CA LEU A 17 1.79 -7.40 1.88
C LEU A 17 2.80 -7.42 3.03
N LEU A 18 3.65 -6.39 3.14
CA LEU A 18 4.62 -6.25 4.23
C LEU A 18 3.93 -6.22 5.61
N GLN A 19 2.83 -5.47 5.75
CA GLN A 19 2.08 -5.39 7.01
C GLN A 19 1.35 -6.69 7.36
N GLU A 20 0.90 -7.44 6.36
CA GLU A 20 0.21 -8.71 6.55
C GLU A 20 1.18 -9.86 6.86
N THR A 21 2.38 -9.82 6.28
CA THR A 21 3.38 -10.90 6.35
C THR A 21 4.28 -10.78 7.57
N ILE A 22 4.69 -9.57 7.93
CA ILE A 22 5.66 -9.37 9.02
C ILE A 22 4.93 -9.14 10.34
N GLU A 23 5.17 -10.06 11.27
CA GLU A 23 4.69 -10.00 12.64
C GLU A 23 5.88 -10.00 13.59
N VAL A 24 5.94 -9.02 14.49
CA VAL A 24 7.00 -8.90 15.49
C VAL A 24 6.35 -9.06 16.86
N CYS A 25 6.77 -10.07 17.62
CA CYS A 25 6.21 -10.38 18.94
C CYS A 25 4.68 -10.56 18.95
N GLY A 26 4.10 -11.15 17.90
CA GLY A 26 2.65 -11.33 17.82
C GLY A 26 1.88 -10.08 17.36
N VAL A 27 2.58 -9.05 16.90
CA VAL A 27 1.98 -7.77 16.49
C VAL A 27 2.40 -7.43 15.08
N ARG A 28 1.40 -7.20 14.20
CA ARG A 28 1.62 -6.73 12.84
C ARG A 28 2.10 -5.28 12.81
N LEU A 29 2.83 -4.93 11.75
CA LEU A 29 3.29 -3.56 11.53
C LEU A 29 2.12 -2.60 11.41
N THR A 30 2.09 -1.57 12.25
CA THR A 30 1.08 -0.50 12.16
C THR A 30 1.46 0.54 11.10
N ASP A 31 0.46 1.22 10.54
CA ASP A 31 0.66 2.33 9.60
C ASP A 31 1.64 3.37 10.15
N ARG A 32 1.54 3.67 11.45
CA ARG A 32 2.42 4.63 12.13
C ARG A 32 3.87 4.15 12.15
N ALA A 33 4.10 2.86 12.40
CA ALA A 33 5.45 2.29 12.40
C ALA A 33 6.06 2.35 11.00
N VAL A 34 5.30 1.95 9.97
CA VAL A 34 5.76 2.00 8.58
C VAL A 34 6.05 3.44 8.15
N CYS A 35 5.17 4.40 8.45
CA CYS A 35 5.39 5.81 8.14
C CYS A 35 6.65 6.36 8.82
N ARG A 36 6.89 6.02 10.10
CA ARG A 36 8.11 6.44 10.81
C ARG A 36 9.37 5.87 10.19
N CYS A 37 9.39 4.57 9.87
CA CYS A 37 10.57 3.92 9.30
C CYS A 37 10.89 4.38 7.87
N THR A 38 9.86 4.72 7.10
CA THR A 38 10.02 5.15 5.69
C THR A 38 10.16 6.66 5.53
N GLY A 39 9.94 7.44 6.59
CA GLY A 39 9.87 8.90 6.52
C GLY A 39 8.65 9.44 5.76
N MET A 40 7.67 8.60 5.44
CA MET A 40 6.47 9.00 4.71
C MET A 40 5.45 9.69 5.61
N SER A 41 4.75 10.68 5.04
CA SER A 41 3.54 11.22 5.68
C SER A 41 2.42 10.17 5.67
N SER A 42 1.56 10.19 6.69
CA SER A 42 0.39 9.31 6.74
C SER A 42 -0.54 9.49 5.53
N LYS A 43 -0.66 10.71 5.00
CA LYS A 43 -1.45 11.00 3.80
C LYS A 43 -0.87 10.30 2.57
N THR A 44 0.44 10.40 2.36
CA THR A 44 1.13 9.72 1.26
C THR A 44 0.97 8.20 1.36
N TYR A 45 1.18 7.66 2.55
CA TYR A 45 1.08 6.22 2.80
C TYR A 45 -0.33 5.67 2.52
N VAL A 46 -1.38 6.34 3.01
CA VAL A 46 -2.76 5.95 2.75
C VAL A 46 -3.12 6.04 1.27
N ASN A 47 -2.61 7.06 0.56
CA ASN A 47 -2.83 7.18 -0.88
C ASN A 47 -2.16 6.03 -1.65
N LEU A 48 -0.95 5.61 -1.28
CA LEU A 48 -0.27 4.46 -1.88
C LEU A 48 -1.04 3.16 -1.65
N LYS A 49 -1.48 2.88 -0.42
CA LYS A 49 -2.31 1.69 -0.11
C LYS A 49 -3.65 1.66 -0.84
N ARG A 50 -4.15 2.82 -1.29
CA ARG A 50 -5.40 2.92 -2.07
C ARG A 50 -5.16 2.86 -3.57
N ALA A 51 -3.96 3.18 -4.03
CA ALA A 51 -3.60 3.09 -5.44
C ALA A 51 -3.72 1.64 -5.94
N SER A 52 -3.45 0.65 -5.09
CA SER A 52 -3.66 -0.78 -5.38
C SER A 52 -5.14 -1.18 -5.56
N ILE A 53 -6.05 -0.56 -4.81
CA ILE A 53 -7.50 -0.85 -4.89
C ILE A 53 -8.09 -0.31 -6.19
N GLN A 54 -7.50 0.75 -6.77
CA GLN A 54 -7.97 1.32 -8.03
C GLN A 54 -7.49 0.53 -9.26
N THR A 55 -6.38 -0.21 -9.18
CA THR A 55 -5.91 -1.07 -10.27
C THR A 55 -6.73 -2.34 -10.41
N SER A 56 -7.20 -2.94 -9.31
CA SER A 56 -8.02 -4.16 -9.34
C SER A 56 -9.45 -3.96 -9.89
N ILE A 57 -10.00 -2.74 -9.84
CA ILE A 57 -11.30 -2.42 -10.44
C ILE A 57 -11.19 -2.23 -11.96
N CYS A 58 -10.00 -1.94 -12.50
CA CYS A 58 -9.80 -1.71 -13.94
C CYS A 58 -9.34 -2.95 -14.72
N THR A 59 -9.11 -4.09 -14.07
CA THR A 59 -8.66 -5.36 -14.70
C THR A 59 -9.72 -6.46 -14.76
N MET A 60 -10.95 -6.21 -14.35
CA MET A 60 -12.05 -7.15 -14.58
C MET A 60 -12.57 -6.97 -16.03
N PRO A 61 -12.55 -8.03 -16.87
CA PRO A 61 -13.05 -7.98 -18.25
C PRO A 61 -14.56 -7.72 -18.35
#